data_AF-A0A7J0D062-F1
#
_entry.id   AF-A0A7J0D062-F1
#
_cell.length_a   1.000
_cell.length_b   1.000
_cell.length_c   1.000
_cell.angle_alpha   90.00
_cell.angle_beta   90.00
_cell.angle_gamma   90.00
#
_symmetry.space_group_name_H-M   'P 1'
#
loop_
_entity.id
_entity.type
_entity.pdbx_description
1 polymer ?
#
loop_
_entity_poly.entity_id
_entity_poly.type
_entity_poly.pdbx_seq_one_letter_code
_entity_poly.pdbx_strand_id
1 'polypeptide(L)' 'MYKIQFRNPQGHLVTAQNRDAETIQKLADKARRDMPETHELRVREVVMDQASGDFIWADCTADFTR' A
#
# COMPACT_ATOMS: atom_id res chain seq x y z
N MET A 1 1.21 -1.67 10.92
CA MET A 1 0.00 -0.96 10.40
C MET A 1 0.32 -0.48 9.00
N TYR A 2 -0.60 -0.63 8.07
CA TYR A 2 -0.36 -0.39 6.65
C TYR A 2 -1.09 0.85 6.14
N LYS A 3 -0.53 1.43 5.09
CA LYS A 3 -1.13 2.46 4.26
C LYS A 3 -1.01 2.03 2.80
N ILE A 4 -2.11 2.06 2.07
CA ILE A 4 -2.15 1.84 0.63
C ILE A 4 -2.61 3.10 -0.08
N GLN A 5 -1.98 3.40 -1.20
CA GLN A 5 -2.32 4.50 -2.09
C GLN A 5 -2.32 4.00 -3.53
N PHE A 6 -3.35 4.33 -4.31
CA PHE A 6 -3.47 3.93 -5.71
C PHE A 6 -4.39 4.90 -6.47
N ARG A 7 -4.32 4.91 -7.80
CA ARG A 7 -5.34 5.58 -8.65
C ARG A 7 -6.48 4.62 -8.94
N ASN A 8 -7.71 5.11 -8.85
CA ASN A 8 -8.88 4.38 -9.34
C ASN A 8 -9.13 4.67 -10.85
N PRO A 9 -10.02 3.92 -11.52
CA PRO A 9 -10.31 4.13 -12.96
C PRO A 9 -10.76 5.53 -13.37
N GLN A 10 -11.27 6.33 -12.43
CA GLN A 10 -11.65 7.72 -12.67
C GLN A 10 -10.44 8.67 -12.62
N GLY A 11 -9.24 8.14 -12.39
CA GLY A 11 -8.03 8.90 -12.18
C GLY A 11 -7.98 9.59 -10.83
N HIS A 12 -8.79 9.20 -9.82
CA HIS A 12 -8.71 9.77 -8.48
C HIS A 12 -7.70 9.02 -7.61
N LEU A 13 -6.93 9.75 -6.81
CA LEU A 13 -6.02 9.16 -5.83
C LEU A 13 -6.81 8.67 -4.62
N VAL A 14 -6.78 7.37 -4.38
CA VAL A 14 -7.39 6.71 -3.23
C VAL A 14 -6.30 6.43 -2.20
N THR A 15 -6.60 6.70 -0.93
CA THR A 15 -5.73 6.36 0.20
C THR A 15 -6.54 5.64 1.26
N ALA A 16 -6.01 4.53 1.76
CA ALA A 16 -6.60 3.78 2.87
C ALA A 16 -5.52 3.32 3.85
N GLN A 17 -5.92 3.08 5.09
CA GLN A 17 -5.05 2.56 6.15
C GLN A 17 -5.76 1.43 6.90
N ASN A 18 -5.04 0.35 7.19
CA ASN A 18 -5.56 -0.77 7.96
C ASN A 18 -4.41 -1.47 8.70
N ARG A 19 -4.70 -2.09 9.85
CA ARG A 19 -3.73 -2.92 10.58
C ARG A 19 -3.63 -4.33 9.98
N ASP A 20 -4.69 -4.78 9.34
CA ASP A 20 -4.81 -6.09 8.75
C ASP A 20 -4.23 -6.14 7.33
N ALA A 21 -3.22 -6.99 7.12
CA ALA A 21 -2.53 -7.13 5.83
C ALA A 21 -3.44 -7.75 4.75
N GLU A 22 -4.35 -8.65 5.10
CA GLU A 22 -5.27 -9.29 4.14
C GLU A 22 -6.20 -8.25 3.51
N THR A 23 -6.69 -7.30 4.30
CA THR A 23 -7.52 -6.19 3.81
C THR A 23 -6.75 -5.31 2.84
N ILE A 24 -5.47 -5.08 3.10
CA ILE A 24 -4.59 -4.30 2.20
C ILE A 24 -4.32 -5.06 0.92
N GLN A 25 -4.12 -6.38 1.00
CA GLN A 25 -3.98 -7.25 -0.19
C GLN A 25 -5.21 -7.17 -1.08
N LYS A 26 -6.43 -7.27 -0.51
CA LYS A 26 -7.68 -7.13 -1.29
C LYS A 26 -7.78 -5.78 -2.00
N LEU A 27 -7.31 -4.70 -1.38
CA LEU A 27 -7.28 -3.38 -2.00
C LEU A 27 -6.20 -3.27 -3.09
N ALA A 28 -5.02 -3.88 -2.89
CA ALA A 28 -3.97 -3.96 -3.89
C ALA A 28 -4.40 -4.76 -5.12
N ASP A 29 -5.03 -5.92 -4.91
CA ASP A 29 -5.58 -6.76 -5.98
C ASP A 29 -6.67 -6.03 -6.76
N LYS A 30 -7.53 -5.28 -6.07
CA LYS A 30 -8.53 -4.43 -6.72
C LYS A 30 -7.86 -3.35 -7.56
N ALA A 31 -6.89 -2.63 -7.01
CA ALA A 31 -6.17 -1.58 -7.73
C ALA A 31 -5.49 -2.12 -8.99
N ARG A 32 -4.83 -3.28 -8.90
CA ARG A 32 -4.18 -3.96 -10.03
C ARG A 32 -5.17 -4.41 -11.10
N ARG A 33 -6.35 -4.91 -10.70
CA ARG A 33 -7.40 -5.33 -11.63
C ARG A 33 -8.02 -4.14 -12.35
N ASP A 34 -8.31 -3.08 -11.60
CA ASP A 34 -9.02 -1.91 -12.09
C ASP A 34 -8.11 -1.03 -12.96
N MET A 35 -6.80 -1.02 -12.71
CA MET A 35 -5.80 -0.24 -13.45
C MET A 35 -4.45 -0.99 -13.61
N PRO A 36 -4.40 -2.05 -14.45
CA PRO A 36 -3.22 -2.92 -14.58
C PRO A 36 -1.97 -2.22 -15.14
N GLU A 37 -2.13 -1.08 -15.80
CA GLU A 37 -1.05 -0.35 -16.47
C GLU A 37 -0.42 0.74 -15.59
N THR A 38 -0.98 1.01 -14.40
CA THR A 38 -0.51 2.11 -13.55
C THR A 38 0.44 1.61 -12.45
N HIS A 39 1.69 2.09 -12.47
CA HIS A 39 2.65 1.88 -11.39
C HIS A 39 2.35 2.71 -10.13
N GLU A 40 1.15 3.29 -10.03
CA GLU A 40 0.78 4.23 -8.97
C GLU A 40 0.29 3.55 -7.68
N LEU A 41 0.26 2.21 -7.65
CA LEU A 41 0.06 1.46 -6.42
C LEU A 41 1.29 1.57 -5.51
N ARG A 42 1.07 2.01 -4.27
CA ARG A 42 2.08 2.08 -3.23
C ARG A 42 1.52 1.55 -1.92
N VAL A 43 2.25 0.63 -1.30
CA VAL A 43 1.96 0.12 0.05
C VAL A 43 3.12 0.45 0.96
N ARG A 44 2.80 0.95 2.16
CA ARG A 44 3.78 1.22 3.21
C ARG A 44 3.32 0.63 4.53
N GLU A 45 4.27 0.21 5.34
CA GLU A 45 4.04 -0.29 6.69
C GLU A 45 4.74 0.59 7.72
N VAL A 46 4.08 0.81 8.86
CA VAL A 46 4.72 1.35 10.06
C VAL A 46 5.58 0.26 10.68
N VAL A 47 6.89 0.47 10.66
CA VAL A 47 7.90 -0.38 11.29
C VAL A 47 8.74 0.44 12.27
N MET A 48 9.34 -0.23 13.25
CA MET A 48 10.29 0.40 14.17
C MET A 48 11.70 0.33 13.57
N ASP A 49 12.32 1.49 13.37
CA ASP A 49 13.73 1.58 13.04
C ASP A 49 14.57 1.13 14.25
N GLN A 50 15.38 0.10 14.08
CA GLN A 50 16.15 -0.48 15.17
C GLN A 50 17.34 0.40 15.60
N ALA A 51 17.79 1.32 14.74
CA ALA A 51 18.95 2.16 15.03
C ALA A 51 18.56 3.38 15.88
N SER A 52 17.43 4.01 15.60
CA SER A 52 16.95 5.18 16.33
C SER A 52 15.83 4.89 17.33
N GLY A 53 15.11 3.77 17.18
CA GLY A 53 13.91 3.46 17.95
C GLY A 53 12.65 4.18 17.46
N ASP A 54 12.73 4.93 16.36
CA ASP A 54 11.60 5.66 15.79
C ASP A 54 10.68 4.76 14.96
N PHE A 55 9.40 5.15 14.86
CA PHE A 55 8.47 4.52 13.94
C PHE A 55 8.50 5.21 12.57
N ILE A 56 8.79 4.45 11.52
CA ILE A 56 8.89 4.94 10.14
C ILE A 56 7.87 4.26 9.24
N TRP A 57 7.52 4.91 8.12
CA TRP A 57 6.76 4.29 7.04
C TRP A 57 7.72 3.67 6.03
N ALA A 58 7.94 2.36 6.12
CA ALA A 58 8.74 1.60 5.16
C ALA A 58 7.91 1.25 3.92
N ASP A 59 8.53 1.27 2.74
CA ASP A 59 7.88 0.81 1.51
C ASP A 59 7.89 -0.71 1.46
N CYS A 60 6.71 -1.31 1.30
CA CYS A 60 6.52 -2.75 1.19
C CYS A 60 5.67 -3.10 -0.03
N THR A 61 5.62 -2.22 -1.05
CA THR A 61 4.76 -2.40 -2.22
C THR A 61 5.00 -3.74 -2.92
N ALA A 62 6.26 -4.18 -3.01
CA ALA A 62 6.65 -5.43 -3.65
C ALA A 62 6.01 -6.68 -3.01
N ASP A 63 5.72 -6.65 -1.71
CA ASP A 63 5.09 -7.78 -1.01
C ASP A 63 3.63 -7.97 -1.40
N PHE A 64 2.97 -6.91 -1.88
CA PHE A 64 1.56 -6.90 -2.27
C PHE A 64 1.35 -6.96 -3.79
N THR A 65 2.43 -6.88 -4.58
CA THR A 65 2.39 -6.91 -6.04
C THR A 65 3.07 -8.12 -6.67
N ARG A 66 3.64 -9.00 -5.84
CA ARG A 66 4.26 -10.26 -6.27
C ARG A 66 3.25 -11.22 -6.92
#